data_AF-A0AAN1EMM7-F1
#
_entry.id   AF-A0AAN1EMM7-F1
#
_cell.length_a   1.000
_cell.length_b   1.000
_cell.length_c   1.000
_cell.angle_alpha   90.00
_cell.angle_beta   90.00
_cell.angle_gamma   90.00
#
_symmetry.space_group_name_H-M   'P 1'
#
loop_
_entity.id
_entity.type
_entity.pdbx_description
1 polymer ?
#
loop_
_entity_poly.entity_id
_entity_poly.type
_entity_poly.pdbx_seq_one_letter_code
_entity_poly.pdbx_strand_id
1 'polypeptide(L)' 'MTKEEFCERFFQRIRFHCRSGRRPFGLDPKTYCDKIAPIYWRELGDELSPEECADQDVAYWP' A
#
# COMPACT_ATOMS: atom_id res chain seq x y z
N MET A 1 -8.75 -13.73 0.04
CA MET A 1 -8.87 -12.41 -0.61
C MET A 1 -8.34 -12.54 -2.02
N THR A 2 -8.85 -11.80 -3.01
CA THR A 2 -8.25 -11.80 -4.35
C THR A 2 -7.11 -10.78 -4.44
N LYS A 3 -6.29 -10.88 -5.49
CA LYS A 3 -5.27 -9.86 -5.77
C LYS A 3 -5.88 -8.48 -5.95
N GLU A 4 -7.00 -8.39 -6.69
CA GLU A 4 -7.69 -7.11 -6.91
C GLU A 4 -8.16 -6.51 -5.59
N GLU A 5 -8.79 -7.31 -4.74
CA GLU A 5 -9.30 -6.88 -3.44
C GLU A 5 -8.16 -6.43 -2.51
N PHE A 6 -7.03 -7.15 -2.49
CA PHE A 6 -5.84 -6.74 -1.76
C PHE A 6 -5.33 -5.38 -2.27
N CYS A 7 -5.15 -5.24 -3.59
CA CYS A 7 -4.60 -4.02 -4.17
C CYS A 7 -5.50 -2.80 -3.92
N GLU A 8 -6.82 -2.98 -4.00
CA GLU A 8 -7.78 -1.91 -3.71
C GLU A 8 -7.70 -1.45 -2.25
N ARG A 9 -7.70 -2.39 -1.30
CA ARG A 9 -7.60 -2.09 0.13
C ARG A 9 -6.27 -1.45 0.51
N PHE A 10 -5.16 -1.98 -0.02
CA PHE A 10 -3.83 -1.38 0.15
C PHE A 10 -3.83 0.06 -0.34
N PHE A 11 -4.36 0.32 -1.54
CA PHE A 11 -4.43 1.67 -2.09
C PHE A 11 -5.30 2.61 -1.24
N GLN A 12 -6.44 2.15 -0.73
CA GLN A 12 -7.27 2.95 0.17
C GLN A 12 -6.50 3.35 1.44
N ARG A 13 -5.73 2.42 2.02
CA ARG A 13 -4.90 2.71 3.20
C ARG A 13 -3.76 3.68 2.90
N ILE A 14 -3.08 3.52 1.77
CA ILE A 14 -2.06 4.46 1.32
C ILE A 14 -2.66 5.87 1.12
N ARG A 15 -3.84 5.99 0.50
CA ARG A 15 -4.51 7.30 0.34
C ARG A 15 -4.83 7.95 1.68
N PHE A 16 -5.22 7.16 2.69
CA PHE A 16 -5.43 7.67 4.04
C PHE A 16 -4.14 8.29 4.60
N HIS A 17 -3.01 7.59 4.52
CA HIS A 17 -1.71 8.12 4.97
C HIS A 17 -1.26 9.36 4.21
N CYS A 18 -1.51 9.39 2.90
CA CYS A 18 -1.19 10.56 2.08
C CYS A 18 -1.99 11.81 2.50
N ARG A 19 -3.26 11.64 2.90
CA ARG A 19 -4.06 12.74 3.45
C ARG A 19 -3.52 13.26 4.78
N SER A 20 -2.83 12.41 5.54
CA SER A 20 -2.15 12.76 6.79
C SER A 20 -0.76 13.39 6.60
N GLY A 21 -0.36 13.64 5.35
CA GLY A 21 0.88 14.35 5.01
C GLY A 21 2.06 13.46 4.62
N ARG A 22 1.94 12.14 4.73
CA ARG A 22 2.98 11.18 4.27
C ARG A 22 3.06 11.18 2.75
N ARG A 23 4.24 10.94 2.18
CA ARG A 23 4.44 10.93 0.72
C ARG A 23 5.23 9.71 0.24
N PRO A 24 4.78 9.00 -0.80
CA PRO A 24 5.50 7.86 -1.36
C PRO A 24 6.70 8.32 -2.19
N PHE A 25 7.78 8.78 -1.55
CA PHE A 25 9.04 9.16 -2.20
C PHE A 25 8.89 10.14 -3.38
N GLY A 26 7.91 11.04 -3.31
CA GLY A 26 7.62 12.03 -4.37
C GLY A 26 6.80 11.49 -5.56
N LEU A 27 6.35 10.24 -5.51
CA LEU A 27 5.41 9.67 -6.49
C LEU A 27 3.96 10.04 -6.14
N ASP A 28 3.07 9.97 -7.13
CA ASP A 28 1.65 9.99 -6.84
C ASP A 28 1.20 8.64 -6.21
N PRO A 29 0.21 8.64 -5.31
CA PRO A 29 -0.19 7.43 -4.59
C PRO A 29 -0.67 6.29 -5.50
N LYS A 30 -1.25 6.61 -6.66
CA LYS A 30 -1.78 5.60 -7.58
C LYS A 30 -0.63 4.89 -8.29
N THR A 31 0.29 5.65 -8.89
CA THR A 31 1.47 5.08 -9.56
C THR A 31 2.33 4.27 -8.61
N TYR A 32 2.44 4.71 -7.34
CA TYR A 32 3.11 3.92 -6.31
C TYR A 32 2.41 2.58 -6.09
N CYS A 33 1.11 2.59 -5.79
CA CYS A 33 0.36 1.38 -5.46
C CYS A 33 0.25 0.41 -6.64
N ASP A 34 0.11 0.90 -7.88
CA ASP A 34 0.07 0.06 -9.08
C ASP A 34 1.36 -0.80 -9.22
N LYS A 35 2.49 -0.31 -8.71
CA LYS A 35 3.78 -1.03 -8.71
C LYS A 35 3.95 -1.92 -7.48
N ILE A 36 3.59 -1.40 -6.30
CA ILE A 36 3.98 -1.97 -5.01
C ILE A 36 2.94 -2.96 -4.46
N ALA A 37 1.65 -2.68 -4.61
CA ALA A 37 0.59 -3.55 -4.07
C ALA A 37 0.63 -4.99 -4.64
N PRO A 38 0.92 -5.22 -5.94
CA PRO A 38 1.07 -6.58 -6.47
C PRO A 38 2.26 -7.36 -5.89
N ILE A 39 3.30 -6.67 -5.41
CA ILE A 39 4.48 -7.29 -4.78
C ILE A 39 4.09 -7.74 -3.38
N TYR A 40 3.49 -6.85 -2.58
CA TYR A 40 3.01 -7.20 -1.24
C TYR A 40 1.96 -8.32 -1.26
N TRP A 41 1.03 -8.30 -2.21
CA TRP A 41 0.09 -9.41 -2.36
C TRP A 41 0.80 -10.75 -2.57
N ARG A 42 1.85 -10.77 -3.42
CA ARG A 42 2.58 -11.99 -3.74
C ARG A 42 3.42 -12.50 -2.56
N GLU A 43 4.05 -11.57 -1.84
CA GLU A 43 5.04 -11.92 -0.82
C GLU A 43 4.42 -12.11 0.57
N LEU A 44 3.40 -11.30 0.91
CA LEU A 44 2.83 -11.22 2.26
C LEU A 44 1.31 -11.37 2.27
N GLY A 45 0.65 -11.58 1.13
CA GLY A 45 -0.82 -11.59 1.03
C GLY A 45 -1.53 -12.70 1.80
N ASP A 46 -0.78 -13.76 2.17
CA ASP A 46 -1.26 -14.86 3.02
C ASP A 46 -0.94 -14.65 4.52
N GLU A 47 -0.03 -13.72 4.83
CA GLU A 47 0.49 -13.49 6.19
C GLU A 47 -0.06 -12.22 6.83
N LEU A 48 -0.21 -11.16 6.03
CA LEU A 48 -0.60 -9.82 6.47
C LEU A 48 -1.80 -9.31 5.70
N SER A 49 -2.61 -8.50 6.38
CA SER A 49 -3.63 -7.72 5.70
C SER A 49 -3.03 -6.65 4.79
N PRO A 50 -3.77 -6.16 3.77
CA PRO A 50 -3.34 -5.05 2.93
C PRO A 50 -3.06 -3.79 3.75
N GLU A 51 -3.82 -3.57 4.83
CA GLU A 51 -3.65 -2.43 5.71
C GLU A 51 -2.36 -2.53 6.54
N GLU A 52 -2.02 -3.71 7.06
CA GLU A 52 -0.76 -3.92 7.78
C GLU A 52 0.45 -3.73 6.87
N CYS A 53 0.40 -4.25 5.63
CA CYS A 53 1.45 -4.02 4.63
C CYS A 53 1.62 -2.51 4.36
N ALA A 54 0.52 -1.79 4.15
CA ALA A 54 0.55 -0.35 3.90
C ALA A 54 1.08 0.45 5.11
N ASP A 55 0.68 0.08 6.34
CA ASP A 55 1.13 0.73 7.56
C ASP A 55 2.64 0.54 7.80
N GLN A 56 3.15 -0.69 7.56
CA GLN A 56 4.58 -0.98 7.65
C GLN A 56 5.38 -0.25 6.56
N ASP A 57 4.89 -0.23 5.33
CA ASP A 57 5.54 0.44 4.20
C ASP A 57 5.67 1.96 4.44
N VAL A 58 4.58 2.60 4.86
CA VAL A 58 4.53 4.04 5.15
C VAL A 58 5.44 4.45 6.31
N ALA A 59 5.76 3.54 7.23
CA ALA A 59 6.69 3.82 8.33
C ALA A 59 8.10 4.22 7.83
N TYR A 60 8.48 3.81 6.62
CA TYR A 60 9.76 4.14 5.99
C TYR A 60 9.72 5.38 5.09
N TRP A 61 8.53 5.97 4.92
CA TRP A 61 8.37 7.15 4.07
C TRP A 61 8.82 8.42 4.80
N PRO A 62 9.38 9.40 4.06
CA PRO A 62 9.73 10.71 4.61
C PRO A 62 8.50 11.49 5.10
#